data_AF-A0A1Q7QZF3-F1
#
_entry.id   AF-A0A1Q7QZF3-F1
#
_cell.length_a   1.000
_cell.length_b   1.000
_cell.length_c   1.000
_cell.angle_alpha   90.00
_cell.angle_beta   90.00
_cell.angle_gamma   90.00
#
_symmetry.space_group_name_H-M   'P 1'
#
loop_
_entity.id
_entity.type
_entity.pdbx_description
1 polymer ?
#
loop_
_entity_poly.entity_id
_entity_poly.type
_entity_poly.pdbx_seq_one_letter_code
_entity_poly.pdbx_strand_id
1 'polypeptide(L)'
;MEAGRSCARCTDGCQHTRSCGPSPFDANFYIWIGHADDRKAWSQLADARQALESATADTQALGGAREEILIAEGSDWFWWYGDDHSSAHDLEFDDLFRRHVRNAYRLMQKPAPDELFVSNISSAAPPEAQTYPTALLCPTVDGDETSYFEWLGAGSLEIRETAGAMHRSDRRVPLLTLVQFGFDRERLFVRVDAVRPMVDLLADGHEISLKFLQPDGVRFSVCQRLGRLIGRFWDRQSSSTAIVGSAPWTERGPSHAVVAAGTVLELSLPTRELRVGAGDSLAFFVAVYDEGVETERHPEHRPIELTVPDALFEARNWRA
;
A
#
# COMPACT_ATOMS: atom_id res chain seq x y z
N MET A 1 48.32 -22.59 -76.80
CA MET A 1 47.34 -23.46 -77.48
C MET A 1 47.54 -24.84 -76.89
N GLU A 2 46.68 -25.49 -76.12
CA GLU A 2 45.27 -25.34 -75.67
C GLU A 2 45.17 -26.11 -74.32
N ALA A 3 44.57 -25.53 -73.28
CA ALA A 3 43.28 -25.93 -72.65
C ALA A 3 43.20 -27.42 -72.19
N GLY A 4 43.19 -27.77 -70.90
CA GLY A 4 42.13 -27.62 -69.87
C GLY A 4 41.73 -29.04 -69.41
N ARG A 5 41.41 -29.44 -68.17
CA ARG A 5 41.01 -28.81 -66.91
C ARG A 5 41.37 -29.71 -65.70
N SER A 6 41.73 -29.07 -64.58
CA SER A 6 41.36 -29.30 -63.16
C SER A 6 41.14 -30.71 -62.58
N CYS A 7 41.89 -31.06 -61.51
CA CYS A 7 41.31 -31.57 -60.25
C CYS A 7 42.31 -31.50 -59.05
N ALA A 8 41.77 -31.17 -57.87
CA ALA A 8 42.27 -31.38 -56.50
C ALA A 8 43.43 -30.53 -55.94
N ARG A 9 43.08 -29.36 -55.36
CA ARG A 9 43.58 -28.93 -54.04
C ARG A 9 42.43 -28.29 -53.25
N CYS A 10 42.13 -28.86 -52.09
CA CYS A 10 41.10 -28.41 -51.17
C CYS A 10 41.49 -27.08 -50.51
N THR A 11 40.56 -26.13 -50.51
CA THR A 11 40.49 -24.95 -49.62
C THR A 11 39.18 -25.01 -48.84
N ASP A 12 39.20 -24.34 -47.68
CA ASP A 12 38.09 -23.89 -46.84
C ASP A 12 37.43 -24.84 -45.84
N GLY A 13 37.20 -24.29 -44.65
CA GLY A 13 36.14 -24.73 -43.75
C GLY A 13 36.44 -24.58 -42.25
N CYS A 14 36.39 -23.35 -41.73
CA CYS A 14 36.19 -23.09 -40.29
C CYS A 14 34.98 -23.90 -39.78
N GLN A 15 35.23 -24.93 -38.96
CA GLN A 15 34.17 -25.59 -38.20
C GLN A 15 34.12 -25.02 -36.78
N HIS A 16 32.92 -24.53 -36.47
CA HIS A 16 32.50 -23.94 -35.20
C HIS A 16 32.80 -24.87 -34.01
N THR A 17 33.55 -24.39 -33.04
CA THR A 17 33.50 -24.88 -31.67
C THR A 17 32.30 -24.25 -30.97
N ARG A 18 31.11 -24.85 -31.09
CA ARG A 18 30.03 -24.59 -30.12
C ARG A 18 30.40 -25.25 -28.80
N SER A 19 31.11 -24.53 -27.96
CA SER A 19 31.26 -24.87 -26.55
C SER A 19 29.99 -24.44 -25.80
N CYS A 20 28.95 -25.26 -25.83
CA CYS A 20 27.93 -25.25 -24.79
C CYS A 20 28.10 -26.52 -23.98
N GLY A 21 28.95 -26.47 -22.96
CA GLY A 21 28.86 -27.43 -21.86
C GLY A 21 27.58 -27.15 -21.07
N PRO A 22 26.90 -28.17 -20.52
CA PRO A 22 25.75 -27.93 -19.66
C PRO A 22 26.22 -27.20 -18.40
N SER A 23 25.77 -25.96 -18.23
CA SER A 23 25.89 -25.25 -16.95
C SER A 23 24.75 -25.73 -16.05
N PRO A 24 24.98 -26.07 -14.77
CA PRO A 24 23.90 -26.51 -13.86
C PRO A 24 23.00 -25.35 -13.37
N PHE A 25 23.02 -24.22 -14.06
CA PHE A 25 22.19 -23.05 -13.79
C PHE A 25 21.21 -22.92 -14.94
N ASP A 26 19.92 -22.92 -14.62
CA ASP A 26 18.85 -22.67 -15.58
C ASP A 26 19.07 -21.27 -16.18
N ALA A 27 19.46 -21.19 -17.45
CA ALA A 27 19.71 -19.92 -18.15
C ALA A 27 18.38 -19.26 -18.58
N ASN A 28 17.50 -19.05 -17.61
CA ASN A 28 16.19 -18.45 -17.80
C ASN A 28 16.11 -17.11 -17.04
N PHE A 29 15.17 -16.24 -17.43
CA PHE A 29 14.94 -14.96 -16.76
C PHE A 29 13.99 -15.10 -15.57
N TYR A 30 13.80 -16.31 -15.04
CA TYR A 30 12.76 -16.59 -14.04
C TYR A 30 12.93 -15.71 -12.80
N ILE A 31 14.17 -15.49 -12.36
CA ILE A 31 14.49 -14.67 -11.18
C ILE A 31 14.01 -13.20 -11.31
N TRP A 32 13.75 -12.70 -12.52
CA TRP A 32 13.38 -11.28 -12.73
C TRP A 32 11.96 -11.06 -13.26
N ILE A 33 11.25 -12.10 -13.70
CA ILE A 33 9.89 -11.99 -14.28
C ILE A 33 8.99 -13.21 -13.98
N GLY A 34 9.51 -14.19 -13.25
CA GLY A 34 8.89 -15.49 -13.02
C GLY A 34 7.82 -15.47 -11.94
N HIS A 35 7.95 -14.61 -10.93
CA HIS A 35 7.00 -14.52 -9.82
C HIS A 35 5.83 -13.61 -10.12
N ALA A 36 4.74 -13.79 -9.37
CA ALA A 36 3.58 -12.90 -9.46
C ALA A 36 3.96 -11.46 -9.04
N ASP A 37 4.80 -11.35 -8.02
CA ASP A 37 5.33 -10.10 -7.47
C ASP A 37 6.17 -9.35 -8.52
N ASP A 38 7.03 -10.06 -9.26
CA ASP A 38 7.79 -9.49 -10.39
C ASP A 38 6.86 -8.90 -11.45
N ARG A 39 5.87 -9.69 -11.89
CA ARG A 39 4.93 -9.28 -12.94
C ARG A 39 4.12 -8.08 -12.51
N LYS A 40 3.75 -7.99 -11.23
CA LYS A 40 3.04 -6.83 -10.65
C LYS A 40 3.92 -5.58 -10.73
N ALA A 41 5.17 -5.66 -10.29
CA ALA A 41 6.12 -4.54 -10.36
C ALA A 41 6.40 -4.10 -11.81
N TRP A 42 6.57 -5.04 -12.74
CA TRP A 42 6.73 -4.73 -14.17
C TRP A 42 5.50 -4.07 -14.78
N SER A 43 4.29 -4.48 -14.36
CA SER A 43 3.04 -3.86 -14.82
C SER A 43 2.94 -2.41 -14.36
N GLN A 44 3.29 -2.14 -13.10
CA GLN A 44 3.34 -0.77 -12.54
C GLN A 44 4.32 0.13 -13.31
N LEU A 45 5.49 -0.39 -13.70
CA LEU A 45 6.44 0.35 -14.56
C LEU A 45 5.88 0.62 -15.95
N ALA A 46 5.24 -0.37 -16.56
CA ALA A 46 4.64 -0.22 -17.88
C ALA A 46 3.56 0.88 -17.88
N ASP A 47 2.71 0.91 -16.86
CA ASP A 47 1.66 1.91 -16.68
C ASP A 47 2.26 3.31 -16.43
N ALA A 48 3.31 3.41 -15.60
CA ALA A 48 4.00 4.67 -15.35
C ALA A 48 4.65 5.24 -16.62
N ARG A 49 5.25 4.37 -17.43
CA ARG A 49 5.86 4.75 -18.71
C ARG A 49 4.81 5.21 -19.74
N GLN A 50 3.68 4.52 -19.82
CA GLN A 50 2.56 4.96 -20.66
C GLN A 50 1.99 6.31 -20.18
N ALA A 51 1.93 6.50 -18.86
CA ALA A 51 1.52 7.78 -18.28
C ALA A 51 2.50 8.91 -18.62
N LEU A 52 3.81 8.64 -18.71
CA LEU A 52 4.83 9.60 -19.13
C LEU A 52 4.70 9.98 -20.61
N GLU A 53 4.50 9.00 -21.49
CA GLU A 53 4.33 9.24 -22.94
C GLU A 53 3.11 10.12 -23.25
N SER A 54 2.07 10.04 -22.42
CA SER A 54 0.83 10.84 -22.53
C SER A 54 0.81 12.10 -21.68
N ALA A 55 1.86 12.39 -20.90
CA ALA A 55 1.88 13.53 -19.98
C ALA A 55 2.13 14.86 -20.71
N THR A 56 1.41 15.89 -20.28
CA THR A 56 1.66 17.28 -20.67
C THR A 56 2.04 18.05 -19.42
N ALA A 57 3.34 18.21 -19.19
CA ALA A 57 3.91 18.94 -18.06
C ALA A 57 5.13 19.73 -18.55
N ASP A 58 5.71 20.55 -17.67
CA ASP A 58 6.94 21.28 -17.98
C ASP A 58 8.09 20.33 -18.34
N THR A 59 9.00 20.77 -19.22
CA THR A 59 10.10 19.92 -19.74
C THR A 59 11.02 19.44 -18.61
N GLN A 60 11.25 20.28 -17.59
CA GLN A 60 12.04 19.89 -16.42
C GLN A 60 11.32 18.82 -15.58
N ALA A 61 10.01 18.96 -15.39
CA ALA A 61 9.20 18.00 -14.65
C ALA A 61 9.13 16.64 -15.37
N LEU A 62 8.97 16.64 -16.70
CA LEU A 62 9.02 15.43 -17.52
C LEU A 62 10.42 14.78 -17.52
N GLY A 63 11.48 15.59 -17.51
CA GLY A 63 12.86 15.11 -17.35
C GLY A 63 13.05 14.37 -16.04
N GLY A 64 12.63 14.96 -14.92
CA GLY A 64 12.69 14.31 -13.60
C GLY A 64 11.81 13.06 -13.51
N ALA A 65 10.58 13.10 -14.06
CA ALA A 65 9.71 11.92 -14.08
C ALA A 65 10.33 10.74 -14.86
N ARG A 66 11.05 11.05 -15.95
CA ARG A 66 11.78 10.06 -16.73
C ARG A 66 12.96 9.47 -15.95
N GLU A 67 13.67 10.29 -15.19
CA GLU A 67 14.76 9.84 -14.33
C GLU A 67 14.27 8.88 -13.25
N GLU A 68 13.17 9.21 -12.56
CA GLU A 68 12.55 8.33 -11.56
C GLU A 68 12.14 6.96 -12.16
N ILE A 69 11.57 6.95 -13.37
CA ILE A 69 11.24 5.70 -14.07
C ILE A 69 12.51 4.90 -14.42
N LEU A 70 13.57 5.56 -14.91
CA LEU A 70 14.83 4.88 -15.23
C LEU A 70 15.49 4.26 -14.00
N ILE A 71 15.39 4.91 -12.83
CA ILE A 71 15.85 4.34 -11.55
C ILE A 71 15.04 3.09 -11.21
N ALA A 72 13.71 3.14 -11.38
CA ALA A 72 12.81 2.02 -11.10
C ALA A 72 12.94 0.86 -12.12
N GLU A 73 13.46 1.09 -13.32
CA GLU A 73 13.77 0.05 -14.32
C GLU A 73 15.00 -0.81 -13.97
N GLY A 74 15.72 -0.49 -12.88
CA GLY A 74 16.85 -1.30 -12.40
C GLY A 74 16.43 -2.74 -12.05
N SER A 75 17.16 -3.73 -12.57
CA SER A 75 16.86 -5.15 -12.31
C SER A 75 17.01 -5.56 -10.84
N ASP A 76 17.79 -4.81 -10.06
CA ASP A 76 18.09 -5.10 -8.65
C ASP A 76 16.84 -5.05 -7.77
N TRP A 77 15.79 -4.31 -8.15
CA TRP A 77 14.51 -4.31 -7.44
C TRP A 77 13.84 -5.69 -7.50
N PHE A 78 13.91 -6.33 -8.66
CA PHE A 78 13.24 -7.61 -8.94
C PHE A 78 13.97 -8.80 -8.32
N TRP A 79 15.23 -8.63 -7.93
CA TRP A 79 15.97 -9.65 -7.20
C TRP A 79 15.31 -10.03 -5.86
N TRP A 80 14.53 -9.12 -5.25
CA TRP A 80 13.92 -9.30 -3.93
C TRP A 80 12.45 -9.76 -3.97
N TYR A 81 11.90 -10.01 -5.16
CA TYR A 81 10.51 -10.42 -5.32
C TYR A 81 10.39 -11.94 -5.45
N GLY A 82 9.26 -12.48 -4.98
CA GLY A 82 9.02 -13.92 -4.96
C GLY A 82 9.54 -14.62 -3.71
N ASP A 83 9.84 -15.91 -3.84
CA ASP A 83 10.31 -16.78 -2.77
C ASP A 83 11.76 -17.29 -2.97
N ASP A 84 12.41 -16.87 -4.07
CA ASP A 84 13.78 -17.28 -4.41
C ASP A 84 14.82 -16.63 -3.48
N HIS A 85 14.61 -15.35 -3.16
CA HIS A 85 15.54 -14.53 -2.38
C HIS A 85 14.78 -13.66 -1.40
N SER A 86 15.31 -13.54 -0.19
CA SER A 86 14.74 -12.69 0.86
C SER A 86 15.83 -12.12 1.76
N SER A 87 15.57 -10.94 2.29
CA SER A 87 16.37 -10.19 3.25
C SER A 87 15.46 -9.61 4.34
N ALA A 88 16.06 -9.14 5.44
CA ALA A 88 15.33 -8.41 6.47
C ALA A 88 14.71 -7.08 5.98
N HIS A 89 15.07 -6.63 4.77
CA HIS A 89 14.73 -5.33 4.22
C HIS A 89 13.90 -5.41 2.93
N ASP A 90 13.34 -6.57 2.58
CA ASP A 90 12.62 -6.74 1.30
C ASP A 90 11.48 -5.72 1.15
N LEU A 91 10.72 -5.49 2.24
CA LEU A 91 9.65 -4.49 2.27
C LEU A 91 10.16 -3.05 2.09
N GLU A 92 11.38 -2.76 2.56
CA GLU A 92 12.00 -1.43 2.41
C GLU A 92 12.45 -1.23 0.95
N PHE A 93 13.07 -2.24 0.33
CA PHE A 93 13.44 -2.21 -1.08
C PHE A 93 12.21 -2.08 -1.99
N ASP A 94 11.14 -2.81 -1.69
CA ASP A 94 9.86 -2.68 -2.37
C ASP A 94 9.26 -1.26 -2.22
N ASP A 95 9.30 -0.66 -1.02
CA ASP A 95 8.82 0.72 -0.86
C ASP A 95 9.66 1.75 -1.60
N LEU A 96 10.98 1.57 -1.65
CA LEU A 96 11.88 2.43 -2.44
C LEU A 96 11.53 2.35 -3.92
N PHE A 97 11.39 1.14 -4.47
CA PHE A 97 10.92 0.93 -5.84
C PHE A 97 9.58 1.66 -6.09
N ARG A 98 8.56 1.38 -5.28
CA ARG A 98 7.24 2.01 -5.43
C ARG A 98 7.27 3.52 -5.21
N ARG A 99 8.19 4.04 -4.40
CA ARG A 99 8.39 5.49 -4.18
C ARG A 99 8.92 6.18 -5.44
N HIS A 100 9.87 5.57 -6.14
CA HIS A 100 10.33 6.09 -7.45
C HIS A 100 9.17 6.16 -8.45
N VAL A 101 8.36 5.10 -8.53
CA VAL A 101 7.17 5.10 -9.40
C VAL A 101 6.17 6.19 -8.98
N ARG A 102 5.85 6.33 -7.69
CA ARG A 102 4.97 7.41 -7.18
C ARG A 102 5.53 8.81 -7.44
N ASN A 103 6.84 9.00 -7.32
CA ASN A 103 7.51 10.26 -7.61
C ASN A 103 7.36 10.66 -9.09
N ALA A 104 7.45 9.70 -10.01
CA ALA A 104 7.19 9.94 -11.42
C ALA A 104 5.76 10.49 -11.64
N TYR A 105 4.74 9.86 -11.04
CA TYR A 105 3.35 10.37 -11.09
C TYR A 105 3.23 11.78 -10.51
N ARG A 106 3.86 12.04 -9.36
CA ARG A 106 3.87 13.36 -8.72
C ARG A 106 4.47 14.44 -9.63
N LEU A 107 5.62 14.15 -10.26
CA LEU A 107 6.30 15.08 -11.18
C LEU A 107 5.47 15.33 -12.45
N MET A 108 4.75 14.32 -12.93
CA MET A 108 3.77 14.46 -14.01
C MET A 108 2.48 15.19 -13.60
N GLN A 109 2.34 15.58 -12.32
CA GLN A 109 1.11 16.13 -11.74
C GLN A 109 -0.11 15.22 -11.94
N LYS A 110 0.13 13.90 -11.99
CA LYS A 110 -0.90 12.87 -12.07
C LYS A 110 -1.06 12.21 -10.69
N PRO A 111 -2.28 11.85 -10.28
CA PRO A 111 -2.46 11.03 -9.08
C PRO A 111 -1.84 9.65 -9.27
N ALA A 112 -1.10 9.19 -8.27
CA ALA A 112 -0.50 7.86 -8.26
C ALA A 112 -1.59 6.78 -8.04
N PRO A 113 -1.56 5.65 -8.76
CA PRO A 113 -2.41 4.50 -8.48
C PRO A 113 -2.31 4.00 -7.03
N ASP A 114 -3.44 3.59 -6.42
CA ASP A 114 -3.48 3.16 -5.02
C ASP A 114 -2.66 1.88 -4.76
N GLU A 115 -2.54 1.02 -5.77
CA GLU A 115 -1.72 -0.19 -5.73
C GLU A 115 -0.23 0.09 -5.45
N LEU A 116 0.29 1.27 -5.81
CA LEU A 116 1.67 1.66 -5.52
C LEU A 116 1.91 1.94 -4.04
N PHE A 117 0.87 1.96 -3.23
CA PHE A 117 0.99 2.04 -1.79
C PHE A 117 0.81 0.70 -1.08
N VAL A 118 0.64 -0.38 -1.85
CA VAL A 118 0.64 -1.75 -1.36
C VAL A 118 1.92 -2.41 -1.80
N SER A 119 2.54 -3.17 -0.89
CA SER A 119 3.71 -3.95 -1.25
C SER A 119 3.45 -4.87 -2.44
N ASN A 120 4.45 -5.03 -3.29
CA ASN A 120 4.43 -6.07 -4.32
C ASN A 120 4.75 -7.44 -3.74
N ILE A 121 5.41 -7.50 -2.57
CA ILE A 121 5.80 -8.75 -1.93
C ILE A 121 4.58 -9.41 -1.30
N SER A 122 4.13 -10.52 -1.87
CA SER A 122 3.02 -11.32 -1.38
C SER A 122 3.45 -12.27 -0.25
N SER A 123 4.71 -12.70 -0.24
CA SER A 123 5.26 -13.74 0.65
C SER A 123 5.64 -13.26 2.07
N ALA A 124 5.74 -11.96 2.32
CA ALA A 124 6.15 -11.47 3.64
C ALA A 124 5.19 -11.97 4.74
N ALA A 125 5.72 -12.26 5.92
CA ALA A 125 4.90 -12.61 7.07
C ALA A 125 3.93 -11.44 7.40
N PRO A 126 2.72 -11.71 7.93
CA PRO A 126 1.92 -10.65 8.52
C PRO A 126 2.79 -9.91 9.55
N PRO A 127 2.69 -8.57 9.66
CA PRO A 127 3.46 -7.85 10.65
C PRO A 127 3.21 -8.50 12.02
N GLU A 128 4.27 -8.94 12.70
CA GLU A 128 4.19 -9.67 13.98
C GLU A 128 3.42 -8.92 15.08
N ALA A 129 3.11 -7.64 14.85
CA ALA A 129 2.40 -6.71 15.74
C ALA A 129 0.89 -6.55 15.44
N GLN A 130 0.31 -7.28 14.48
CA GLN A 130 -1.14 -7.23 14.19
C GLN A 130 -1.90 -8.42 14.79
N THR A 131 -2.98 -8.14 15.52
CA THR A 131 -3.97 -9.12 15.99
C THR A 131 -5.30 -8.92 15.27
N TYR A 132 -6.13 -9.97 15.24
CA TYR A 132 -7.45 -9.94 14.61
C TYR A 132 -8.57 -9.84 15.66
N PRO A 133 -9.71 -9.20 15.33
CA PRO A 133 -10.85 -9.15 16.24
C PRO A 133 -11.34 -10.55 16.58
N THR A 134 -11.60 -10.79 17.86
CA THR A 134 -12.09 -12.06 18.40
C THR A 134 -13.52 -11.95 18.95
N ALA A 135 -14.05 -10.75 19.11
CA ALA A 135 -15.41 -10.49 19.57
C ALA A 135 -16.06 -9.32 18.81
N LEU A 136 -17.39 -9.27 18.84
CA LEU A 136 -18.11 -8.07 18.39
C LEU A 136 -17.92 -6.96 19.42
N LEU A 137 -17.65 -5.75 18.93
CA LEU A 137 -17.41 -4.58 19.77
C LEU A 137 -18.69 -3.79 20.01
N CYS A 138 -18.74 -3.09 21.14
CA CYS A 138 -19.80 -2.12 21.44
C CYS A 138 -19.22 -0.96 22.27
N PRO A 139 -18.23 -0.21 21.73
CA PRO A 139 -17.57 0.85 22.48
C PRO A 139 -18.46 2.09 22.58
N THR A 140 -18.31 2.85 23.66
CA THR A 140 -18.85 4.20 23.74
C THR A 140 -17.92 5.12 22.97
N VAL A 141 -18.40 5.76 21.89
CA VAL A 141 -17.58 6.65 21.07
C VAL A 141 -17.59 8.05 21.70
N ASP A 142 -16.69 8.30 22.65
CA ASP A 142 -16.56 9.56 23.39
C ASP A 142 -15.17 10.21 23.28
N GLY A 143 -14.20 9.52 22.69
CA GLY A 143 -12.86 10.03 22.42
C GLY A 143 -11.86 9.75 23.54
N ASP A 144 -12.25 9.00 24.57
CA ASP A 144 -11.39 8.61 25.67
C ASP A 144 -11.51 7.11 25.96
N GLU A 145 -10.42 6.48 26.44
CA GLU A 145 -10.53 5.12 26.96
C GLU A 145 -11.19 5.14 28.34
N THR A 146 -12.53 5.12 28.37
CA THR A 146 -13.28 5.22 29.63
C THR A 146 -13.45 3.89 30.34
N SER A 147 -13.42 2.77 29.59
CA SER A 147 -13.44 1.43 30.15
C SER A 147 -12.58 0.45 29.37
N TYR A 148 -11.74 -0.28 30.10
CA TYR A 148 -10.91 -1.37 29.56
C TYR A 148 -11.70 -2.40 28.73
N PHE A 149 -12.99 -2.59 29.04
CA PHE A 149 -13.83 -3.59 28.38
C PHE A 149 -14.40 -3.15 27.02
N GLU A 150 -14.34 -1.86 26.68
CA GLU A 150 -14.98 -1.33 25.46
C GLU A 150 -14.34 -1.86 24.18
N TRP A 151 -13.03 -2.09 24.24
CA TRP A 151 -12.20 -2.58 23.13
C TRP A 151 -11.73 -4.02 23.36
N LEU A 152 -12.30 -4.74 24.33
CA LEU A 152 -11.94 -6.13 24.61
C LEU A 152 -12.32 -7.02 23.42
N GLY A 153 -11.33 -7.73 22.88
CA GLY A 153 -11.50 -8.57 21.70
C GLY A 153 -11.40 -7.81 20.37
N ALA A 154 -11.03 -6.52 20.39
CA ALA A 154 -10.63 -5.80 19.18
C ALA A 154 -9.34 -6.40 18.60
N GLY A 155 -9.22 -6.33 17.28
CA GLY A 155 -7.93 -6.47 16.63
C GLY A 155 -7.10 -5.22 16.90
N SER A 156 -5.78 -5.39 16.93
CA SER A 156 -4.85 -4.32 17.24
C SER A 156 -3.68 -4.32 16.27
N LEU A 157 -3.12 -3.16 16.00
CA LEU A 157 -1.85 -2.96 15.32
C LEU A 157 -1.01 -2.03 16.18
N GLU A 158 0.04 -2.56 16.80
CA GLU A 158 1.03 -1.73 17.48
C GLU A 158 1.97 -1.09 16.47
N ILE A 159 2.08 0.24 16.51
CA ILE A 159 3.00 1.01 15.67
C ILE A 159 4.28 1.20 16.47
N ARG A 160 5.29 0.37 16.16
CA ARG A 160 6.58 0.39 16.85
C ARG A 160 7.59 1.21 16.04
N GLU A 161 8.54 1.83 16.73
CA GLU A 161 9.74 2.35 16.08
C GLU A 161 10.57 1.17 15.54
N THR A 162 10.57 0.95 14.23
CA THR A 162 11.45 -0.02 13.60
C THR A 162 12.88 0.52 13.62
N ALA A 163 13.60 0.30 14.73
CA ALA A 163 14.99 0.67 14.88
C ALA A 163 15.91 -0.28 14.07
N GLY A 164 15.93 -0.11 12.75
CA GLY A 164 16.98 -0.70 11.91
C GLY A 164 18.33 -0.03 12.18
N ALA A 165 19.39 -0.83 12.35
CA ALA A 165 20.72 -0.35 12.74
C ALA A 165 21.37 0.65 11.75
N MET A 166 20.81 0.83 10.55
CA MET A 166 21.35 1.69 9.48
C MET A 166 20.51 2.93 9.15
N HIS A 167 19.34 3.14 9.77
CA HIS A 167 18.40 4.20 9.37
C HIS A 167 18.08 5.17 10.51
N ARG A 168 19.08 6.00 10.89
CA ARG A 168 18.94 6.97 11.98
C ARG A 168 18.79 8.44 11.54
N SER A 169 18.87 8.77 10.25
CA SER A 169 19.06 10.17 9.83
C SER A 169 17.81 10.92 9.33
N ASP A 170 16.70 10.26 8.95
CA ASP A 170 15.57 10.98 8.33
C ASP A 170 14.15 10.45 8.65
N ARG A 171 14.01 9.43 9.52
CA ARG A 171 12.68 8.89 9.84
C ARG A 171 12.06 9.71 10.98
N ARG A 172 11.01 10.48 10.68
CA ARG A 172 10.18 11.15 11.70
C ARG A 172 9.64 10.10 12.67
N VAL A 173 9.65 10.42 13.96
CA VAL A 173 8.99 9.63 15.00
C VAL A 173 7.50 9.51 14.64
N PRO A 174 6.92 8.30 14.57
CA PRO A 174 5.49 8.13 14.29
C PRO A 174 4.65 8.91 15.30
N LEU A 175 3.65 9.64 14.81
CA LEU A 175 2.67 10.30 15.64
C LEU A 175 1.68 9.28 16.21
N LEU A 176 1.29 8.28 15.41
CA LEU A 176 0.38 7.22 15.81
C LEU A 176 1.15 6.08 16.50
N THR A 177 0.54 5.50 17.53
CA THR A 177 1.17 4.47 18.38
C THR A 177 0.42 3.15 18.38
N LEU A 178 -0.90 3.19 18.27
CA LEU A 178 -1.76 2.01 18.25
C LEU A 178 -2.99 2.28 17.38
N VAL A 179 -3.39 1.26 16.62
CA VAL A 179 -4.70 1.23 15.96
C VAL A 179 -5.45 0.02 16.48
N GLN A 180 -6.62 0.23 17.06
CA GLN A 180 -7.56 -0.85 17.39
C GLN A 180 -8.73 -0.82 16.43
N PHE A 181 -9.24 -1.99 16.06
CA PHE A 181 -10.32 -2.11 15.11
C PHE A 181 -11.18 -3.34 15.39
N GLY A 182 -12.44 -3.26 14.99
CA GLY A 182 -13.36 -4.38 15.06
C GLY A 182 -14.75 -3.96 14.63
N PHE A 183 -15.73 -4.81 14.87
CA PHE A 183 -17.05 -4.64 14.28
C PHE A 183 -18.14 -4.90 15.31
N ASP A 184 -19.27 -4.21 15.18
CA ASP A 184 -20.56 -4.79 15.55
C ASP A 184 -21.23 -5.42 14.31
N ARG A 185 -22.55 -5.62 14.33
CA ARG A 185 -23.28 -6.19 13.18
C ARG A 185 -23.47 -5.22 12.00
N GLU A 186 -23.34 -3.92 12.23
CA GLU A 186 -23.69 -2.85 11.28
C GLU A 186 -22.58 -1.81 11.07
N ARG A 187 -21.52 -1.84 11.88
CA ARG A 187 -20.52 -0.78 12.00
C ARG A 187 -19.12 -1.36 12.17
N LEU A 188 -18.18 -0.72 11.49
CA LEU A 188 -16.75 -0.81 11.75
C LEU A 188 -16.39 0.23 12.82
N PHE A 189 -15.72 -0.20 13.87
CA PHE A 189 -15.11 0.66 14.87
C PHE A 189 -13.60 0.71 14.66
N VAL A 190 -13.05 1.92 14.70
CA VAL A 190 -11.60 2.13 14.66
C VAL A 190 -11.22 3.14 15.73
N ARG A 191 -10.27 2.76 16.59
CA ARG A 191 -9.61 3.63 17.55
C ARG A 191 -8.18 3.86 17.11
N VAL A 192 -7.74 5.10 17.20
CA VAL A 192 -6.40 5.53 16.85
C VAL A 192 -5.79 6.27 18.04
N ASP A 193 -4.68 5.75 18.53
CA ASP A 193 -3.90 6.34 19.62
C ASP A 193 -2.65 7.01 19.03
N ALA A 194 -2.19 8.04 19.72
CA ALA A 194 -1.03 8.81 19.33
C ALA A 194 -0.12 9.14 20.52
N VAL A 195 1.08 9.65 20.22
CA VAL A 195 2.09 10.08 21.21
C VAL A 195 1.62 11.24 22.10
N ARG A 196 0.60 12.00 21.65
CA ARG A 196 -0.06 13.10 22.37
C ARG A 196 -1.58 12.93 22.22
N PRO A 197 -2.39 13.58 23.08
CA PRO A 197 -3.84 13.54 22.96
C PRO A 197 -4.28 13.88 21.54
N MET A 198 -5.17 13.06 20.98
CA MET A 198 -5.58 13.17 19.59
C MET A 198 -6.32 14.48 19.29
N VAL A 199 -7.05 15.01 20.27
CA VAL A 199 -7.67 16.34 20.17
C VAL A 199 -6.65 17.44 19.90
N ASP A 200 -5.44 17.37 20.47
CA ASP A 200 -4.39 18.37 20.27
C ASP A 200 -3.79 18.25 18.87
N LEU A 201 -3.56 17.02 18.39
CA LEU A 201 -3.06 16.79 17.03
C LEU A 201 -4.04 17.31 15.97
N LEU A 202 -5.33 17.06 16.15
CA LEU A 202 -6.36 17.56 15.26
C LEU A 202 -6.50 19.09 15.33
N ALA A 203 -6.27 19.70 16.50
CA ALA A 203 -6.25 21.14 16.70
C ALA A 203 -5.05 21.82 16.03
N ASP A 204 -3.90 21.14 16.00
CA ASP A 204 -2.69 21.56 15.27
C ASP A 204 -2.90 21.53 13.74
N GLY A 205 -4.02 20.99 13.25
CA GLY A 205 -4.39 20.97 11.84
C GLY A 205 -4.13 19.64 11.13
N HIS A 206 -3.70 18.61 11.86
CA HIS A 206 -3.55 17.28 11.29
C HIS A 206 -4.91 16.69 10.89
N GLU A 207 -4.91 15.93 9.79
CA GLU A 207 -6.06 15.14 9.34
C GLU A 207 -5.72 13.65 9.45
N ILE A 208 -6.60 12.88 10.10
CA ILE A 208 -6.48 11.42 10.17
C ILE A 208 -7.42 10.81 9.13
N SER A 209 -6.92 9.89 8.31
CA SER A 209 -7.70 9.29 7.23
C SER A 209 -7.62 7.77 7.21
N LEU A 210 -8.78 7.12 7.14
CA LEU A 210 -8.92 5.70 6.80
C LEU A 210 -9.07 5.56 5.28
N LYS A 211 -8.09 4.92 4.65
CA LYS A 211 -8.07 4.68 3.20
C LYS A 211 -8.39 3.24 2.91
N PHE A 212 -9.54 2.98 2.31
CA PHE A 212 -9.97 1.63 1.99
C PHE A 212 -9.45 1.23 0.61
N LEU A 213 -8.79 0.08 0.57
CA LEU A 213 -8.38 -0.62 -0.64
C LEU A 213 -9.43 -1.66 -1.02
N GLN A 214 -10.05 -2.25 0.00
CA GLN A 214 -11.23 -3.08 -0.15
C GLN A 214 -12.24 -2.56 0.88
N PRO A 215 -13.39 -2.03 0.45
CA PRO A 215 -13.74 -1.73 -0.94
C PRO A 215 -12.94 -0.56 -1.51
N ASP A 216 -12.63 -0.62 -2.81
CA ASP A 216 -11.89 0.43 -3.51
C ASP A 216 -12.70 1.73 -3.63
N GLY A 217 -11.98 2.85 -3.66
CA GLY A 217 -12.54 4.17 -3.91
C GLY A 217 -13.34 4.75 -2.73
N VAL A 218 -13.16 4.22 -1.52
CA VAL A 218 -13.75 4.77 -0.29
C VAL A 218 -12.65 5.28 0.62
N ARG A 219 -12.84 6.47 1.17
CA ARG A 219 -11.98 7.04 2.21
C ARG A 219 -12.82 7.73 3.27
N PHE A 220 -12.41 7.63 4.52
CA PHE A 220 -12.96 8.44 5.59
C PHE A 220 -11.87 9.37 6.14
N SER A 221 -12.16 10.64 6.32
CA SER A 221 -11.21 11.63 6.85
C SER A 221 -11.82 12.34 8.05
N VAL A 222 -10.98 12.61 9.04
CA VAL A 222 -11.31 13.39 10.23
C VAL A 222 -10.31 14.53 10.39
N CYS A 223 -10.82 15.75 10.48
CA CYS A 223 -10.03 16.93 10.83
C CYS A 223 -10.81 17.82 11.80
N GLN A 224 -10.13 18.77 12.45
CA GLN A 224 -10.79 19.83 13.19
C GLN A 224 -10.81 21.12 12.35
N ARG A 225 -11.96 21.78 12.28
CA ARG A 225 -12.07 23.14 11.72
C ARG A 225 -12.87 24.02 12.64
N LEU A 226 -12.31 25.19 12.96
CA LEU A 226 -12.94 26.18 13.85
C LEU A 226 -13.36 25.56 15.20
N GLY A 227 -12.50 24.71 15.76
CA GLY A 227 -12.75 24.01 17.03
C GLY A 227 -13.74 22.86 16.96
N ARG A 228 -14.32 22.55 15.78
CA ARG A 228 -15.28 21.45 15.60
C ARG A 228 -14.65 20.28 14.87
N LEU A 229 -14.91 19.09 15.36
CA LEU A 229 -14.53 17.84 14.71
C LEU A 229 -15.41 17.57 13.49
N ILE A 230 -14.79 17.23 12.37
CA ILE A 230 -15.47 17.01 11.10
C ILE A 230 -15.00 15.67 10.53
N GLY A 231 -15.90 14.68 10.50
CA GLY A 231 -15.71 13.40 9.80
C GLY A 231 -16.41 13.41 8.44
N ARG A 232 -15.75 12.93 7.39
CA ARG A 232 -16.27 12.92 6.01
C ARG A 232 -15.90 11.66 5.27
N PHE A 233 -16.87 11.05 4.61
CA PHE A 233 -16.65 10.10 3.53
C PHE A 233 -16.27 10.81 2.25
N TRP A 234 -15.35 10.19 1.53
CA TRP A 234 -14.92 10.56 0.21
C TRP A 234 -15.06 9.34 -0.69
N ASP A 235 -15.64 9.56 -1.86
CA ASP A 235 -15.78 8.54 -2.89
C ASP A 235 -14.92 8.91 -4.09
N ARG A 236 -14.28 7.90 -4.66
CA ARG A 236 -13.57 7.97 -5.93
C ARG A 236 -14.26 7.05 -6.91
N GLN A 237 -14.91 7.65 -7.90
CA GLN A 237 -15.59 6.87 -8.93
C GLN A 237 -14.55 6.38 -9.94
N SER A 238 -14.26 5.08 -9.94
CA SER A 238 -13.52 4.45 -11.04
C SER A 238 -14.39 4.52 -12.30
N SER A 239 -14.07 5.43 -13.23
CA SER A 239 -14.74 5.45 -14.54
C SER A 239 -14.01 4.49 -15.46
N SER A 240 -14.76 3.70 -16.23
CA SER A 240 -14.22 2.71 -17.20
C SER A 240 -13.41 3.35 -18.35
N THR A 241 -13.30 4.68 -18.38
CA THR A 241 -12.62 5.46 -19.42
C THR A 241 -11.54 6.38 -18.85
N ALA A 242 -11.41 6.48 -17.52
CA ALA A 242 -10.32 7.20 -16.89
C ALA A 242 -9.09 6.30 -16.78
N ILE A 243 -7.91 6.87 -16.98
CA ILE A 243 -6.64 6.21 -16.64
C ILE A 243 -6.75 5.80 -15.15
N VAL A 244 -6.50 4.53 -14.86
CA VAL A 244 -6.45 3.98 -13.48
C VAL A 244 -5.58 4.93 -12.64
N GLY A 245 -6.14 5.55 -11.60
CA GLY A 245 -5.44 6.62 -10.87
C GLY A 245 -6.11 8.00 -10.92
N SER A 246 -6.77 8.38 -12.02
CA SER A 246 -7.07 9.79 -12.33
C SER A 246 -8.41 10.37 -11.86
N ALA A 247 -9.34 9.56 -11.35
CA ALA A 247 -10.63 10.07 -10.91
C ALA A 247 -10.50 10.94 -9.64
N PRO A 248 -11.11 12.14 -9.60
CA PRO A 248 -11.04 13.02 -8.43
C PRO A 248 -11.85 12.47 -7.26
N TRP A 249 -11.37 12.71 -6.05
CA TRP A 249 -12.11 12.43 -4.82
C TRP A 249 -13.29 13.41 -4.69
N THR A 250 -14.47 12.87 -4.39
CA THR A 250 -15.70 13.64 -4.17
C THR A 250 -16.18 13.46 -2.74
N GLU A 251 -16.48 14.57 -2.06
CA GLU A 251 -16.97 14.54 -0.68
C GLU A 251 -18.43 14.07 -0.66
N ARG A 252 -18.72 13.02 0.11
CA ARG A 252 -20.09 12.54 0.38
C ARG A 252 -20.67 13.13 1.67
N GLY A 253 -19.82 13.61 2.57
CA GLY A 253 -20.20 14.15 3.88
C GLY A 253 -20.09 13.12 5.01
N PRO A 254 -20.64 13.38 6.21
CA PRO A 254 -20.41 12.54 7.40
C PRO A 254 -21.17 11.20 7.37
N SER A 255 -22.26 11.10 6.61
CA SER A 255 -23.08 9.88 6.44
C SER A 255 -23.21 8.96 7.66
N HIS A 256 -23.84 9.45 8.75
CA HIS A 256 -24.08 8.69 9.99
C HIS A 256 -22.84 8.09 10.68
N ALA A 257 -21.64 8.49 10.27
CA ALA A 257 -20.44 8.24 11.06
C ALA A 257 -20.54 8.99 12.38
N VAL A 258 -20.13 8.32 13.45
CA VAL A 258 -19.91 8.95 14.76
C VAL A 258 -18.41 9.05 14.94
N VAL A 259 -17.96 10.23 15.36
CA VAL A 259 -16.55 10.55 15.53
C VAL A 259 -16.41 11.30 16.85
N ALA A 260 -15.48 10.85 17.69
CA ALA A 260 -15.13 11.53 18.92
C ALA A 260 -13.60 11.56 19.06
N ALA A 261 -13.08 12.65 19.63
CA ALA A 261 -11.64 12.84 19.82
C ALA A 261 -11.38 13.51 21.16
N GLY A 262 -10.61 12.84 22.00
CA GLY A 262 -10.11 13.31 23.29
C GLY A 262 -8.65 12.90 23.42
N THR A 263 -8.34 12.00 24.35
CA THR A 263 -7.05 11.31 24.42
C THR A 263 -6.78 10.46 23.19
N VAL A 264 -7.82 9.82 22.64
CA VAL A 264 -7.79 8.98 21.44
C VAL A 264 -8.77 9.49 20.38
N LEU A 265 -8.65 9.03 19.13
CA LEU A 265 -9.69 9.21 18.11
C LEU A 265 -10.49 7.92 17.99
N GLU A 266 -11.80 8.03 18.14
CA GLU A 266 -12.72 6.90 17.98
C GLU A 266 -13.69 7.17 16.83
N LEU A 267 -13.82 6.16 15.97
CA LEU A 267 -14.61 6.19 14.75
C LEU A 267 -15.62 5.06 14.79
N SER A 268 -16.90 5.37 14.53
CA SER A 268 -17.94 4.39 14.24
C SER A 268 -18.50 4.64 12.85
N LEU A 269 -18.14 3.75 11.91
CA LEU A 269 -18.48 3.86 10.50
C LEU A 269 -19.50 2.79 10.12
N PRO A 270 -20.70 3.17 9.63
CA PRO A 270 -21.66 2.18 9.15
C PRO A 270 -21.11 1.37 7.97
N THR A 271 -21.18 0.04 8.02
CA THR A 271 -20.69 -0.85 6.94
C THR A 271 -21.40 -0.59 5.61
N ARG A 272 -22.68 -0.20 5.66
CA ARG A 272 -23.44 0.23 4.48
C ARG A 272 -22.83 1.44 3.77
N GLU A 273 -22.18 2.34 4.50
CA GLU A 273 -21.50 3.52 3.95
C GLU A 273 -20.15 3.15 3.35
N LEU A 274 -19.53 2.09 3.87
CA LEU A 274 -18.36 1.47 3.28
C LEU A 274 -18.72 0.66 2.04
N ARG A 275 -19.98 0.21 1.89
CA ARG A 275 -20.46 -0.68 0.80
C ARG A 275 -19.96 -2.12 0.95
N VAL A 276 -19.85 -2.60 2.20
CA VAL A 276 -19.51 -3.99 2.52
C VAL A 276 -20.64 -4.66 3.30
N GLY A 277 -20.82 -5.95 3.08
CA GLY A 277 -21.72 -6.85 3.79
C GLY A 277 -20.98 -7.96 4.55
N ALA A 278 -21.73 -8.80 5.25
CA ALA A 278 -21.19 -9.93 5.99
C ALA A 278 -20.39 -10.88 5.08
N GLY A 279 -19.17 -11.23 5.50
CA GLY A 279 -18.25 -12.09 4.75
C GLY A 279 -17.39 -11.37 3.71
N ASP A 280 -17.66 -10.09 3.42
CA ASP A 280 -16.82 -9.31 2.50
C ASP A 280 -15.46 -9.00 3.13
N SER A 281 -14.44 -8.91 2.27
CA SER A 281 -13.11 -8.45 2.65
C SER A 281 -13.09 -6.93 2.83
N LEU A 282 -12.41 -6.48 3.89
CA LEU A 282 -12.18 -5.09 4.20
C LEU A 282 -10.69 -4.87 4.45
N ALA A 283 -10.06 -4.00 3.65
CA ALA A 283 -8.63 -3.72 3.73
C ALA A 283 -8.41 -2.21 3.75
N PHE A 284 -7.72 -1.68 4.77
CA PHE A 284 -7.50 -0.24 4.88
C PHE A 284 -6.15 0.15 5.51
N PHE A 285 -5.74 1.39 5.25
CA PHE A 285 -4.64 2.06 5.96
C PHE A 285 -5.15 3.19 6.83
N VAL A 286 -4.43 3.51 7.89
CA VAL A 286 -4.57 4.76 8.66
C VAL A 286 -3.45 5.71 8.24
N ALA A 287 -3.79 6.91 7.80
CA ALA A 287 -2.82 7.90 7.36
C ALA A 287 -2.98 9.24 8.09
N VAL A 288 -1.87 9.91 8.36
CA VAL A 288 -1.84 11.28 8.89
C VAL A 288 -1.45 12.24 7.78
N TYR A 289 -2.23 13.30 7.66
CA TYR A 289 -2.01 14.40 6.74
C TYR A 289 -1.66 15.67 7.51
N ASP A 290 -0.70 16.42 6.98
CA ASP A 290 -0.32 17.75 7.44
C ASP A 290 -0.37 18.69 6.23
N GLU A 291 -1.17 19.76 6.33
CA GLU A 291 -1.43 20.69 5.22
C GLU A 291 -1.77 20.02 3.87
N GLY A 292 -2.44 18.86 3.91
CA GLY A 292 -2.83 18.08 2.72
C GLY A 292 -1.75 17.16 2.15
N VAL A 293 -0.56 17.12 2.75
CA VAL A 293 0.51 16.17 2.44
C VAL A 293 0.42 14.98 3.39
N GLU A 294 0.45 13.77 2.84
CA GLU A 294 0.53 12.56 3.66
C GLU A 294 1.92 12.48 4.31
N THR A 295 1.95 12.49 5.64
CA THR A 295 3.19 12.48 6.44
C THR A 295 3.47 11.12 7.06
N GLU A 296 2.43 10.32 7.27
CA GLU A 296 2.52 9.05 7.98
C GLU A 296 1.43 8.09 7.48
N ARG A 297 1.73 6.79 7.43
CA ARG A 297 0.80 5.73 7.03
C ARG A 297 1.09 4.44 7.77
N HIS A 298 0.04 3.81 8.31
CA HIS A 298 0.13 2.55 9.03
C HIS A 298 -0.93 1.53 8.60
N PRO A 299 -0.53 0.24 8.49
CA PRO A 299 0.85 -0.23 8.36
C PRO A 299 1.52 0.33 7.08
N GLU A 300 2.84 0.35 7.01
CA GLU A 300 3.54 1.05 5.93
C GLU A 300 3.43 0.35 4.57
N HIS A 301 3.42 -0.98 4.59
CA HIS A 301 3.56 -1.80 3.38
C HIS A 301 2.32 -2.65 3.06
N ARG A 302 1.50 -2.95 4.07
CA ARG A 302 0.33 -3.82 3.93
C ARG A 302 -0.87 -3.23 4.65
N PRO A 303 -2.07 -3.29 4.08
CA PRO A 303 -3.26 -2.79 4.75
C PRO A 303 -3.61 -3.67 5.96
N ILE A 304 -4.39 -3.10 6.88
CA ILE A 304 -5.12 -3.87 7.88
C ILE A 304 -6.20 -4.62 7.12
N GLU A 305 -6.05 -5.94 7.01
CA GLU A 305 -7.02 -6.82 6.35
C GLU A 305 -7.94 -7.48 7.38
N LEU A 306 -9.24 -7.41 7.12
CA LEU A 306 -10.31 -7.93 7.94
C LEU A 306 -11.38 -8.58 7.06
N THR A 307 -12.19 -9.43 7.67
CA THR A 307 -13.43 -9.93 7.08
C THR A 307 -14.58 -9.42 7.91
N VAL A 308 -15.58 -8.82 7.28
CA VAL A 308 -16.79 -8.35 7.96
C VAL A 308 -17.47 -9.55 8.62
N PRO A 309 -17.78 -9.50 9.92
CA PRO A 309 -18.29 -10.66 10.64
C PRO A 309 -19.62 -11.12 10.07
N ASP A 310 -19.75 -12.44 9.88
CA ASP A 310 -21.02 -13.09 9.59
C ASP A 310 -21.71 -13.57 10.87
N ALA A 311 -22.87 -14.19 10.72
CA ALA A 311 -23.65 -14.74 11.85
C ALA A 311 -22.90 -15.83 12.65
N LEU A 312 -21.85 -16.43 12.10
CA LEU A 312 -21.05 -17.47 12.74
C LEU A 312 -19.76 -16.93 13.36
N PHE A 313 -19.50 -15.63 13.29
CA PHE A 313 -18.26 -15.02 13.78
C PHE A 313 -18.03 -15.30 15.27
N GLU A 314 -19.02 -15.05 16.13
CA GLU A 314 -18.90 -15.31 17.58
C GLU A 314 -18.72 -16.81 17.87
N ALA A 315 -19.45 -17.67 17.16
CA ALA A 315 -19.35 -19.12 17.33
C ALA A 315 -17.96 -19.67 16.95
N ARG A 316 -17.30 -19.08 15.94
CA ARG A 316 -15.95 -19.46 15.50
C ARG A 316 -14.86 -18.99 16.46
N ASN A 317 -15.07 -17.83 17.10
CA ASN A 317 -14.10 -17.23 18.00
C ASN A 317 -14.35 -17.56 19.49
N TRP A 318 -15.42 -18.30 19.78
CA TRP A 318 -15.68 -18.83 21.12
C TRP A 318 -14.56 -19.80 21.54
N ARG A 319 -13.75 -19.38 22.51
CA ARG A 319 -12.82 -20.27 23.22
C ARG A 319 -13.41 -20.56 24.60
N ALA A 320 -13.63 -21.85 24.87
CA ALA A 320 -14.12 -22.35 26.16
C ALA A 320 -13.10 -22.16 27.29
#